data_AF-A0A1L5KJM0-F1
#
_entry.id   AF-A0A1L5KJM0-F1
#
_cell.length_a   1.000
_cell.length_b   1.000
_cell.length_c   1.000
_cell.angle_alpha   90.00
_cell.angle_beta   90.00
_cell.angle_gamma   90.00
#
_symmetry.space_group_name_H-M   'P 1'
#
loop_
_entity.id
_entity.type
_entity.pdbx_description
1 polymer ?
#
loop_
_entity_poly.entity_id
_entity_poly.type
_entity_poly.pdbx_seq_one_letter_code
_entity_poly.pdbx_strand_id
1 'polypeptide(L)'
;MFAYMNENGTIILNGDDDKLREYSPENGITPVYFGLDESCGFHAENISGKGLNGTDAQFFTPNSPFTAHINIPGAHMVYNALAATAVGYALGMTDREICAGIEANVPIAGRNNLIRAPHFTIIFAATTQTLLL
;
A
#
# COMPACT_ATOMS: atom_id res chain seq x y z
N MET A 1 -15.17 7.79 -15.07
CA MET A 1 -13.84 7.19 -15.32
C MET A 1 -13.93 5.73 -15.74
N PHE A 2 -14.75 4.89 -15.09
CA PHE A 2 -14.81 3.45 -15.40
C PHE A 2 -15.70 3.04 -16.58
N ALA A 3 -16.60 3.92 -17.06
CA ALA A 3 -17.59 3.61 -18.10
C ALA A 3 -17.02 3.03 -19.42
N TYR A 4 -15.74 3.26 -19.72
CA TYR A 4 -15.08 2.78 -20.94
C TYR A 4 -13.87 1.88 -20.64
N MET A 5 -13.77 1.36 -19.42
CA MET A 5 -12.73 0.40 -19.05
C MET A 5 -12.97 -0.92 -19.78
N ASN A 6 -11.87 -1.63 -20.09
CA ASN A 6 -11.94 -2.99 -20.63
C ASN A 6 -12.84 -3.87 -19.75
N GLU A 7 -13.73 -4.67 -20.35
CA GLU A 7 -14.68 -5.55 -19.65
C GLU A 7 -13.96 -6.61 -18.78
N ASN A 8 -12.73 -6.99 -19.15
CA ASN A 8 -11.88 -7.87 -18.35
C ASN A 8 -10.97 -7.11 -17.37
N GLY A 9 -11.12 -5.79 -17.26
CA GLY A 9 -10.37 -4.96 -16.32
C GLY A 9 -10.83 -5.19 -14.88
N THR A 10 -9.91 -5.01 -13.94
CA THR A 10 -10.21 -5.07 -12.51
C THR A 10 -10.27 -3.66 -11.94
N ILE A 11 -11.34 -3.36 -11.21
CA ILE A 11 -11.48 -2.10 -10.47
C ILE A 11 -11.08 -2.38 -9.02
N ILE A 12 -10.14 -1.61 -8.49
CA ILE A 12 -9.62 -1.77 -7.12
C ILE A 12 -9.85 -0.46 -6.37
N LEU A 13 -10.57 -0.52 -5.24
CA LEU A 13 -11.00 0.67 -4.49
C LEU A 13 -10.72 0.50 -2.99
N ASN A 14 -10.55 1.64 -2.31
CA ASN A 14 -10.42 1.67 -0.86
C ASN A 14 -11.81 1.47 -0.22
N GLY A 15 -12.01 0.35 0.48
CA GLY A 15 -13.26 0.01 1.16
C GLY A 15 -13.47 0.75 2.48
N ASP A 16 -12.43 1.37 3.04
CA ASP A 16 -12.57 2.21 4.24
C ASP A 16 -13.03 3.64 3.91
N ASP A 17 -13.02 4.03 2.63
CA ASP A 17 -13.50 5.32 2.18
C ASP A 17 -15.02 5.29 1.99
N ASP A 18 -15.73 6.15 2.72
CA ASP A 18 -17.20 6.21 2.78
C ASP A 18 -17.85 6.44 1.41
N LYS A 19 -17.16 7.14 0.51
CA LYS A 19 -17.67 7.41 -0.84
C LYS A 19 -17.41 6.26 -1.80
N LEU A 20 -16.45 5.39 -1.49
CA LEU A 20 -16.02 4.30 -2.36
C LEU A 20 -16.59 2.95 -1.93
N ARG A 21 -16.84 2.71 -0.64
CA ARG A 21 -17.28 1.41 -0.09
C ARG A 21 -18.53 0.86 -0.76
N GLU A 22 -19.43 1.74 -1.20
CA GLU A 22 -20.69 1.38 -1.87
C GLU A 22 -20.71 1.78 -3.36
N TYR A 23 -19.55 2.14 -3.91
CA TYR A 23 -19.49 2.59 -5.30
C TYR A 23 -19.74 1.42 -6.25
N SER A 24 -20.80 1.52 -7.05
CA SER A 24 -21.10 0.58 -8.11
C SER A 24 -20.77 1.22 -9.46
N PRO A 25 -19.79 0.68 -10.21
CA PRO A 25 -19.47 1.16 -11.54
C PRO A 25 -20.61 0.91 -12.54
N GLU A 26 -20.90 1.91 -13.38
CA GLU A 26 -21.94 1.82 -14.42
C GLU A 26 -21.69 0.70 -15.44
N ASN A 27 -20.43 0.27 -15.61
CA ASN A 27 -20.04 -0.81 -16.52
C ASN A 27 -20.28 -2.22 -15.93
N GLY A 28 -20.83 -2.32 -14.72
CA GLY A 28 -21.19 -3.60 -14.08
C GLY A 28 -20.01 -4.42 -13.56
N ILE A 29 -18.77 -3.93 -13.67
CA ILE A 29 -17.60 -4.61 -13.10
C ILE A 29 -17.63 -4.46 -11.58
N THR A 30 -17.71 -5.57 -10.85
CA THR A 30 -17.66 -5.57 -9.39
C THR A 30 -16.27 -5.15 -8.90
N PRO A 31 -16.16 -4.07 -8.10
CA PRO A 31 -14.87 -3.67 -7.54
C PRO A 31 -14.34 -4.68 -6.52
N VAL A 32 -13.02 -4.79 -6.49
CA VAL A 32 -12.25 -5.41 -5.42
C VAL A 32 -11.91 -4.34 -4.40
N TYR A 33 -12.21 -4.60 -3.13
CA TYR A 33 -11.97 -3.66 -2.05
C TYR A 33 -10.75 -4.03 -1.22
N PHE A 34 -9.92 -3.03 -0.96
CA PHE A 34 -8.84 -3.10 0.02
C PHE A 34 -9.09 -2.11 1.16
N GLY A 35 -8.66 -2.42 2.37
CA GLY A 35 -8.86 -1.55 3.53
C GLY A 35 -8.25 -2.13 4.80
N LEU A 36 -8.36 -1.44 5.93
CA LEU A 36 -8.02 -1.99 7.24
C LEU A 36 -9.22 -2.69 7.88
N ASP A 37 -10.44 -2.43 7.41
CA ASP A 37 -11.64 -3.18 7.80
C ASP A 37 -11.53 -4.63 7.30
N GLU A 38 -11.69 -5.60 8.21
CA GLU A 38 -11.65 -7.05 7.94
C GLU A 38 -12.70 -7.50 6.91
N SER A 39 -13.75 -6.70 6.65
CA SER A 39 -14.72 -6.97 5.58
C SER A 39 -14.15 -6.77 4.17
N CYS A 40 -12.99 -6.12 4.04
CA CYS A 40 -12.29 -6.00 2.75
C CYS A 40 -11.60 -7.32 2.39
N GLY A 41 -11.74 -7.76 1.13
CA GLY A 41 -11.09 -8.97 0.63
C GLY A 41 -9.56 -8.90 0.67
N PHE A 42 -9.00 -7.68 0.73
CA PHE A 42 -7.61 -7.42 1.05
C PHE A 42 -7.55 -6.50 2.26
N HIS A 43 -7.00 -6.98 3.37
CA HIS A 43 -6.83 -6.16 4.57
C HIS A 43 -5.52 -6.43 5.29
N ALA A 44 -5.19 -5.59 6.27
CA ALA A 44 -3.97 -5.73 7.05
C ALA A 44 -4.26 -5.66 8.55
N GLU A 45 -3.61 -6.55 9.30
CA GLU A 45 -3.60 -6.57 10.75
C GLU A 45 -2.17 -6.59 11.30
N ASN A 46 -2.05 -6.65 12.62
CA ASN A 46 -0.76 -6.75 13.32
C ASN A 46 0.24 -5.66 12.90
N ILE A 47 -0.29 -4.47 12.63
CA ILE A 47 0.46 -3.32 12.11
C ILE A 47 1.36 -2.77 13.23
N SER A 48 2.67 -2.86 13.03
CA SER A 48 3.68 -2.36 13.96
C SER A 48 4.53 -1.29 13.30
N GLY A 49 4.22 -0.02 13.59
CA GLY A 49 5.04 1.11 13.17
C GLY A 49 6.41 1.08 13.84
N LYS A 50 7.48 1.14 13.05
CA LYS A 50 8.88 1.18 13.51
C LYS A 50 9.50 2.57 13.35
N GLY A 51 8.65 3.61 13.38
CA GLY A 51 9.05 5.00 13.18
C GLY A 51 9.69 5.21 11.81
N LEU A 52 10.93 5.68 11.79
CA LEU A 52 11.70 5.92 10.57
C LEU A 52 12.19 4.64 9.89
N ASN A 53 12.09 3.49 10.56
CA ASN A 53 12.42 2.20 9.97
C ASN A 53 11.25 1.62 9.17
N GLY A 54 10.14 2.34 8.99
CA GLY A 54 8.99 1.82 8.24
C GLY A 54 7.96 1.14 9.13
N THR A 55 7.25 0.16 8.57
CA THR A 55 6.11 -0.50 9.21
C THR A 55 6.08 -2.00 8.87
N ASP A 56 5.98 -2.85 9.90
CA ASP A 56 5.65 -4.26 9.70
C ASP A 56 4.13 -4.42 9.68
N ALA A 57 3.60 -5.22 8.76
CA ALA A 57 2.18 -5.55 8.72
C ALA A 57 1.95 -6.99 8.22
N GLN A 58 0.88 -7.60 8.70
CA GLN A 58 0.37 -8.86 8.16
C GLN A 58 -0.76 -8.55 7.19
N PHE A 59 -0.58 -8.95 5.94
CA PHE A 59 -1.55 -8.78 4.86
C PHE A 59 -2.37 -10.04 4.72
N PHE A 60 -3.68 -9.90 4.70
CA PHE A 60 -4.65 -10.94 4.41
C PHE A 60 -5.15 -10.75 2.99
N THR A 61 -5.17 -11.86 2.26
CA THR A 61 -5.59 -11.92 0.87
C THR A 61 -6.62 -13.04 0.71
N PRO A 62 -7.31 -13.12 -0.45
CA PRO A 62 -8.25 -14.20 -0.72
C PRO A 62 -7.64 -15.60 -0.67
N ASN A 63 -6.32 -15.74 -0.90
CA ASN A 63 -5.66 -17.05 -0.95
C ASN A 63 -4.96 -17.38 0.37
N SER A 64 -4.10 -16.48 0.85
CA SER A 64 -3.29 -16.70 2.04
C SER A 64 -2.81 -15.40 2.68
N PRO A 65 -2.60 -15.38 4.00
CA PRO A 65 -1.94 -14.26 4.64
C PRO A 65 -0.42 -14.32 4.44
N PHE A 66 0.23 -13.16 4.38
CA PHE A 66 1.68 -13.02 4.43
C PHE A 66 2.10 -11.81 5.26
N THR A 67 3.34 -11.81 5.76
CA THR A 67 3.91 -10.64 6.45
C THR A 67 4.90 -9.97 5.50
N ALA A 68 4.91 -8.63 5.51
CA ALA A 68 5.91 -7.86 4.78
C ALA A 68 6.34 -6.62 5.58
N HIS A 69 7.58 -6.22 5.36
CA HIS A 69 8.14 -4.98 5.90
C HIS A 69 8.05 -3.84 4.87
N ILE A 70 7.32 -2.78 5.19
CA ILE A 70 7.24 -1.59 4.35
C ILE A 70 8.35 -0.62 4.77
N ASN A 71 9.40 -0.47 3.94
CA ASN A 71 10.55 0.39 4.23
C ASN A 71 10.25 1.88 4.29
N ILE A 72 9.09 2.32 3.77
CA ILE A 72 8.74 3.73 3.68
C ILE A 72 7.97 4.13 4.94
N PRO A 73 8.46 5.10 5.73
CA PRO A 73 7.75 5.57 6.91
C PRO A 73 6.40 6.19 6.59
N GLY A 74 5.43 5.94 7.46
CA GLY A 74 4.09 6.52 7.41
C GLY A 74 3.00 5.45 7.44
N ALA A 75 2.00 5.64 8.30
CA ALA A 75 0.89 4.68 8.44
C ALA A 75 0.08 4.49 7.15
N HIS A 76 -0.06 5.55 6.34
CA HIS A 76 -0.74 5.49 5.05
C HIS A 76 -0.04 4.56 4.04
N MET A 77 1.23 4.21 4.25
CA MET A 77 1.93 3.28 3.37
C MET A 77 1.38 1.86 3.46
N VAL A 78 0.68 1.51 4.54
CA VAL A 78 -0.04 0.23 4.63
C VAL A 78 -1.19 0.18 3.61
N TYR A 79 -1.95 1.27 3.45
CA TYR A 79 -2.98 1.37 2.40
C TYR A 79 -2.38 1.25 1.00
N ASN A 80 -1.24 1.90 0.75
CA ASN A 80 -0.56 1.79 -0.54
C ASN A 80 -0.06 0.35 -0.81
N ALA A 81 0.46 -0.33 0.21
CA ALA A 81 0.86 -1.72 0.11
C ALA A 81 -0.34 -2.64 -0.13
N LEU A 82 -1.48 -2.40 0.53
CA LEU A 82 -2.73 -3.13 0.29
C LEU A 82 -3.25 -2.97 -1.14
N ALA A 83 -3.25 -1.74 -1.66
CA ALA A 83 -3.60 -1.48 -3.04
C ALA A 83 -2.66 -2.21 -4.00
N ALA A 84 -1.35 -2.17 -3.75
CA ALA A 84 -0.36 -2.89 -4.54
C ALA A 84 -0.56 -4.42 -4.48
N THR A 85 -0.92 -4.97 -3.32
CA THR A 85 -1.26 -6.39 -3.15
C THR A 85 -2.47 -6.75 -3.99
N ALA A 86 -3.56 -5.99 -3.92
CA ALA A 86 -4.75 -6.24 -4.73
C ALA A 86 -4.45 -6.17 -6.24
N VAL A 87 -3.60 -5.23 -6.67
CA VAL A 87 -3.14 -5.13 -8.08
C VAL A 87 -2.28 -6.33 -8.46
N GLY A 88 -1.33 -6.74 -7.63
CA GLY A 88 -0.49 -7.92 -7.87
C GLY A 88 -1.31 -9.18 -8.05
N TYR A 89 -2.35 -9.35 -7.23
CA TYR A 89 -3.33 -10.43 -7.37
C TYR A 89 -4.10 -10.38 -8.69
N ALA A 90 -4.59 -9.20 -9.08
CA ALA A 90 -5.26 -9.02 -10.37
C ALA A 90 -4.35 -9.34 -11.57
N LEU A 91 -3.03 -9.18 -11.41
CA LEU A 91 -2.00 -9.52 -12.40
C LEU A 91 -1.50 -10.97 -12.30
N GLY A 92 -2.02 -11.78 -11.38
CA GLY A 92 -1.65 -13.18 -11.20
C GLY A 92 -0.29 -13.40 -10.52
N MET A 93 0.22 -12.42 -9.78
CA MET A 93 1.44 -12.56 -8.98
C MET A 93 1.21 -13.44 -7.75
N THR A 94 2.26 -14.10 -7.30
CA THR A 94 2.27 -14.87 -6.06
C THR A 94 2.48 -13.97 -4.83
N ASP A 95 2.05 -14.42 -3.65
CA ASP A 95 2.32 -13.73 -2.37
C ASP A 95 3.80 -13.41 -2.18
N ARG A 96 4.67 -14.30 -2.62
CA ARG A 96 6.12 -14.12 -2.50
C ARG A 96 6.62 -12.98 -3.37
N GLU A 97 6.13 -12.86 -4.60
CA GLU A 97 6.52 -11.78 -5.51
C GLU A 97 5.97 -10.43 -5.04
N ILE A 98 4.74 -10.42 -4.54
CA ILE A 98 4.11 -9.23 -3.97
C ILE A 98 4.87 -8.76 -2.73
N CYS A 99 5.13 -9.67 -1.78
CA CYS A 99 5.91 -9.39 -0.58
C CYS A 99 7.30 -8.84 -0.95
N ALA A 100 8.02 -9.52 -1.86
CA ALA A 100 9.33 -9.05 -2.32
C ALA A 100 9.26 -7.66 -2.98
N GLY A 101 8.21 -7.35 -3.73
CA GLY A 101 7.99 -6.03 -4.32
C GLY A 101 7.73 -4.94 -3.27
N ILE A 102 6.93 -5.24 -2.25
CA ILE A 102 6.67 -4.33 -1.12
C ILE A 102 7.97 -4.05 -0.35
N GLU A 103 8.73 -5.09 -0.05
CA GLU A 103 9.99 -5.02 0.70
C GLU A 103 11.15 -4.43 -0.11
N ALA A 104 11.08 -4.43 -1.44
CA ALA A 104 12.08 -3.79 -2.31
C ALA A 104 11.75 -2.31 -2.58
N ASN A 105 10.57 -1.84 -2.20
CA ASN A 105 10.15 -0.47 -2.48
C ASN A 105 11.03 0.54 -1.74
N VAL A 106 11.61 1.46 -2.51
CA VAL A 106 12.43 2.55 -1.99
C VAL A 106 11.73 3.89 -2.25
N PRO A 107 11.84 4.86 -1.32
CA PRO A 107 11.33 6.20 -1.57
C PRO A 107 11.95 6.80 -2.84
N ILE A 108 11.14 7.48 -3.64
CA ILE A 108 11.63 8.22 -4.81
C ILE A 108 12.65 9.25 -4.32
N ALA A 109 13.80 9.36 -5.01
CA ALA A 109 14.83 10.34 -4.67
C ALA A 109 14.22 11.75 -4.49
N GLY A 110 14.40 12.32 -3.29
CA GLY A 110 13.85 13.62 -2.91
C GLY A 110 12.51 13.61 -2.14
N ARG A 111 11.83 12.45 -1.99
CA ARG A 111 10.62 12.29 -1.15
C ARG A 111 10.81 11.15 -0.14
N ASN A 112 10.77 11.46 1.15
CA ASN A 112 10.96 10.51 2.27
C ASN A 112 12.28 9.73 2.19
N ASN A 113 13.33 10.33 1.62
CA ASN A 113 14.64 9.69 1.57
C ASN A 113 15.33 9.80 2.95
N LEU A 114 15.65 8.65 3.54
CA LEU A 114 16.35 8.57 4.82
C LEU A 114 17.83 8.33 4.61
N ILE A 115 18.65 9.29 5.03
CA ILE A 115 20.10 9.12 5.08
C ILE A 115 20.48 8.92 6.55
N ARG A 116 20.99 7.72 6.87
CA ARG A 116 21.52 7.40 8.20
C ARG A 116 22.99 7.80 8.26
N ALA A 117 23.31 8.72 9.16
CA ALA A 117 24.66 9.07 9.56
C ALA A 117 24.93 8.53 10.99
N PRO A 118 26.19 8.42 11.45
CA PRO A 118 26.52 7.81 12.74
C PRO A 118 25.83 8.44 13.96
N HIS A 119 25.45 9.72 13.88
CA HIS A 119 24.83 10.46 14.98
C HIS A 119 23.45 11.06 14.63
N PHE A 120 23.03 10.98 13.37
CA PHE A 120 21.81 11.66 12.90
C PHE A 120 21.09 10.82 11.85
N THR A 121 19.76 10.97 11.78
CA THR A 121 18.94 10.49 10.67
C THR A 121 18.37 11.70 9.95
N ILE A 122 18.76 11.89 8.68
CA ILE A 122 18.30 12.99 7.84
C ILE A 122 17.11 12.50 7.00
N ILE A 123 16.01 13.25 7.04
CA ILE A 123 14.80 12.95 6.25
C ILE A 123 14.62 14.06 5.21
N PHE A 124 14.65 13.70 3.93
CA PHE A 124 14.30 14.63 2.86
C PHE A 124 12.80 14.56 2.56
N ALA A 125 12.04 15.54 3.02
CA ALA A 125 10.69 15.81 2.51
C ALA A 125 10.80 16.77 1.33
N ALA A 126 10.05 16.54 0.24
CA ALA A 126 10.01 17.45 -0.90
C ALA A 126 9.26 18.75 -0.56
N THR A 127 9.88 19.58 0.27
CA THR A 127 9.60 21.00 0.43
C THR A 127 10.88 21.66 0.89
N THR A 128 11.26 22.72 0.18
CA THR A 128 12.43 23.57 0.40
C THR A 128 12.68 23.88 1.88
N GLN A 129 13.70 23.26 2.47
CA GLN A 129 14.69 23.79 3.43
C GLN A 129 15.30 22.65 4.24
N THR A 130 16.59 22.45 4.03
CA THR A 130 17.49 21.71 4.91
C THR A 130 17.38 22.24 6.34
N LEU A 131 16.84 21.46 7.27
CA LEU A 131 17.04 21.65 8.70
C LEU A 131 17.99 20.56 9.18
N LEU A 132 19.23 20.98 9.47
CA LEU A 132 20.17 20.22 10.28
C LEU A 132 19.70 20.32 11.73
N LEU A 133 19.41 19.17 12.35
CA LEU A 133 19.41 19.02 13.81
C LEU A 133 20.79 18.49 14.23
#